data_AF-A0A8H4XJC3-F1
#
_entry.id   AF-A0A8H4XJC3-F1
#
_cell.length_a   1.000
_cell.length_b   1.000
_cell.length_c   1.000
_cell.angle_alpha   90.00
_cell.angle_beta   90.00
_cell.angle_gamma   90.00
#
_symmetry.space_group_name_H-M   'P 1'
#
loop_
_entity.id
_entity.type
_entity.pdbx_description
1 polymer ?
#
loop_
_entity_poly.entity_id
_entity_poly.type
_entity_poly.pdbx_seq_one_letter_code
_entity_poly.pdbx_strand_id
1 'polypeptide(L)'
;MAKLRRIDYLGNAILMASSISILIALTWAGPVYPWSDVRVLAPLIVGMLGLVGFAVYESSKIPSEPVMPIRLFPNRTSGIIYANTFLNNLLVFWIYFFFPLYFQAARISTPSRSGVQMLPVALIAIPGAALSAVILSRWGKFKLLHISGFVFISLGLGMLALLKEDSPDVAWILLQFIPAMGSGFLLNTLLPAFQASVDEAD
;
A
#
# COMPACT_ATOMS: atom_id res chain seq x y z
N MET A 1 19.79 18.51 19.76
CA MET A 1 19.19 19.43 18.76
C MET A 1 19.69 19.22 17.33
N ALA A 2 20.96 18.87 17.08
CA ALA A 2 21.50 18.71 15.72
C ALA A 2 20.73 17.71 14.82
N LYS A 3 20.22 16.59 15.36
CA LYS A 3 19.41 15.61 14.61
C LYS A 3 18.05 16.17 14.16
N LEU A 4 17.41 17.02 14.98
CA LEU A 4 16.11 17.63 14.63
C LEU A 4 16.24 18.61 13.46
N ARG A 5 17.39 19.28 13.33
CA ARG A 5 17.65 20.24 12.25
C ARG A 5 17.88 19.56 10.89
N ARG A 6 18.13 18.24 10.86
CA ARG A 6 18.23 17.43 9.64
C ARG A 6 16.88 16.98 9.10
N ILE A 7 15.78 17.25 9.82
CA ILE A 7 14.44 16.89 9.34
C ILE A 7 13.99 17.97 8.36
N ASP A 8 13.62 17.55 7.15
CA ASP A 8 12.97 18.43 6.17
C ASP A 8 11.49 18.63 6.54
N TYR A 9 11.25 19.55 7.48
CA TYR A 9 9.91 19.88 7.95
C TYR A 9 9.02 20.47 6.85
N LEU A 10 9.60 21.25 5.94
CA LEU A 10 8.85 21.90 4.88
C LEU A 10 8.41 20.89 3.82
N GLY A 11 9.32 20.02 3.35
CA GLY A 11 8.99 18.93 2.43
C GLY A 11 7.90 18.02 3.01
N ASN A 12 8.06 17.60 4.26
CA ASN A 12 7.04 16.81 4.95
C ASN A 12 5.69 17.54 5.07
N ALA A 13 5.69 18.84 5.41
CA ALA A 13 4.46 19.62 5.51
C ALA A 13 3.73 19.71 4.16
N ILE A 14 4.45 19.99 3.08
CA ILE A 14 3.87 20.06 1.73
C ILE A 14 3.32 18.68 1.32
N LEU A 15 4.11 17.61 1.50
CA LEU A 15 3.70 16.25 1.16
C LEU A 15 2.45 15.81 1.92
N MET A 16 2.42 16.02 3.24
CA MET A 16 1.27 15.68 4.09
C MET A 16 0.04 16.50 3.70
N ALA A 17 0.16 17.82 3.62
CA ALA A 17 -0.98 18.69 3.29
C ALA A 17 -1.56 18.37 1.90
N SER A 18 -0.70 18.09 0.92
CA SER A 18 -1.10 17.71 -0.43
C SER A 18 -1.83 16.37 -0.45
N SER A 19 -1.25 15.36 0.22
CA SER A 19 -1.84 14.02 0.30
C SER A 19 -3.20 14.03 1.01
N ILE A 20 -3.30 14.74 2.14
CA ILE A 20 -4.56 14.89 2.90
C ILE A 20 -5.61 15.59 2.03
N SER A 21 -5.24 16.65 1.31
CA SER A 21 -6.18 17.37 0.44
C SER A 21 -6.76 16.47 -0.66
N ILE A 22 -5.90 15.68 -1.32
CA ILE A 22 -6.34 14.69 -2.33
C ILE A 22 -7.26 13.64 -1.70
N LEU A 23 -6.86 13.07 -0.56
CA LEU A 23 -7.63 12.02 0.10
C LEU A 23 -9.01 12.51 0.57
N ILE A 24 -9.10 13.71 1.12
CA ILE A 24 -10.39 14.32 1.52
C ILE A 24 -11.27 14.52 0.29
N ALA A 25 -10.73 15.06 -0.80
CA ALA A 25 -11.48 15.25 -2.04
C ALA A 25 -12.07 13.93 -2.55
N LEU A 26 -11.25 12.88 -2.65
CA LEU A 26 -11.67 11.56 -3.11
C LEU A 26 -12.65 10.87 -2.15
N THR A 27 -12.56 11.14 -0.84
CA THR A 27 -13.49 10.58 0.14
C THR A 27 -14.89 11.18 0.01
N TRP A 28 -14.99 12.46 -0.32
CA TRP A 28 -16.28 13.14 -0.46
C TRP A 28 -16.90 13.02 -1.86
N ALA A 29 -16.08 12.80 -2.88
CA ALA A 29 -16.49 12.77 -4.27
C ALA A 29 -17.44 11.60 -4.58
N GLY A 30 -18.70 11.91 -4.88
CA GLY A 30 -19.77 10.96 -5.20
C GLY A 30 -20.73 10.73 -4.02
N PRO A 31 -20.30 10.13 -2.90
CA PRO A 31 -21.18 9.82 -1.78
C PRO A 31 -21.71 11.05 -1.01
N VAL A 32 -20.92 12.13 -0.92
CA VAL A 32 -21.27 13.33 -0.13
C VAL A 32 -21.56 14.52 -1.04
N TYR A 33 -20.69 14.78 -2.02
CA TYR A 33 -20.84 15.87 -2.99
C TYR A 33 -20.65 15.35 -4.41
N PRO A 34 -21.31 15.94 -5.43
CA PRO A 34 -21.01 15.63 -6.82
C PRO A 34 -19.54 15.90 -7.16
N TRP A 35 -18.99 15.15 -8.13
CA TRP A 35 -17.61 15.34 -8.60
C TRP A 35 -17.30 16.75 -9.11
N SER A 36 -18.32 17.46 -9.61
CA SER A 36 -18.22 18.83 -10.09
C SER A 36 -18.29 19.89 -8.99
N ASP A 37 -18.54 19.49 -7.73
CA ASP A 37 -18.64 20.44 -6.62
C ASP A 37 -17.28 21.06 -6.29
N VAL A 38 -17.27 22.36 -6.01
CA VAL A 38 -16.07 23.11 -5.63
C VAL A 38 -15.39 22.50 -4.39
N ARG A 39 -16.17 21.95 -3.45
CA ARG A 39 -15.64 21.28 -2.25
C ARG A 39 -14.85 20.01 -2.55
N VAL A 40 -15.02 19.42 -3.73
CA VAL A 40 -14.24 18.28 -4.22
C VAL A 40 -13.09 18.77 -5.10
N LEU A 41 -13.39 19.62 -6.09
CA LEU A 41 -12.39 20.07 -7.07
C LEU A 41 -11.29 20.93 -6.44
N ALA A 42 -11.62 21.82 -5.50
CA ALA A 42 -10.63 22.70 -4.88
C ALA A 42 -9.54 21.92 -4.13
N PRO A 43 -9.85 21.04 -3.14
CA PRO A 43 -8.82 20.26 -2.47
C PRO A 43 -8.10 19.28 -3.40
N LEU A 44 -8.78 18.74 -4.43
CA LEU A 44 -8.14 17.88 -5.41
C LEU A 44 -7.07 18.63 -6.23
N ILE A 45 -7.42 19.80 -6.78
CA ILE A 45 -6.50 20.62 -7.59
C ILE A 45 -5.35 21.13 -6.70
N VAL A 46 -5.66 21.69 -5.52
CA VAL A 46 -4.64 22.20 -4.59
C VAL A 46 -3.69 21.08 -4.17
N GLY A 47 -4.21 19.89 -3.86
CA GLY A 47 -3.37 18.76 -3.49
C GLY A 47 -2.51 18.26 -4.65
N MET A 48 -3.04 18.18 -5.87
CA MET A 48 -2.26 17.79 -7.06
C MET A 48 -1.17 18.81 -7.38
N LEU A 49 -1.48 20.11 -7.35
CA LEU A 49 -0.49 21.17 -7.51
C LEU A 49 0.54 21.16 -6.38
N GLY A 50 0.13 20.85 -5.16
CA GLY A 50 1.00 20.68 -4.01
C GLY A 50 1.98 19.52 -4.15
N LEU A 51 1.55 18.37 -4.72
CA LEU A 51 2.46 17.26 -5.05
C LEU A 51 3.47 17.63 -6.15
N VAL A 52 3.04 18.38 -7.18
CA VAL A 52 3.97 18.90 -8.19
C VAL A 52 4.96 19.88 -7.55
N GLY A 53 4.47 20.79 -6.70
CA GLY A 53 5.28 21.72 -5.94
C GLY A 53 6.29 21.00 -5.02
N PHE A 54 5.87 19.92 -4.37
CA PHE A 54 6.74 19.05 -3.59
C PHE A 54 7.83 18.41 -4.44
N ALA A 55 7.50 17.86 -5.62
CA ALA A 55 8.48 17.29 -6.52
C ALA A 55 9.52 18.32 -6.99
N VAL A 56 9.07 19.55 -7.29
CA VAL A 56 9.96 20.68 -7.64
C VAL A 56 10.84 21.06 -6.44
N TYR A 57 10.27 21.15 -5.24
CA TYR A 57 10.99 21.48 -4.01
C TYR A 57 12.07 20.42 -3.68
N GLU A 58 11.75 19.13 -3.72
CA GLU A 58 12.71 18.04 -3.51
C GLU A 58 13.77 17.97 -4.61
N SER A 59 13.45 18.39 -5.83
CA SER A 59 14.42 18.47 -6.93
C SER A 59 15.40 19.64 -6.80
N SER A 60 15.03 20.63 -5.99
CA SER A 60 15.85 21.80 -5.75
C SER A 60 16.97 21.49 -4.75
N LYS A 61 18.00 22.32 -4.71
CA LYS A 61 19.08 22.22 -3.69
C LYS A 61 18.70 22.84 -2.33
N ILE A 62 17.41 23.10 -2.10
CA ILE A 62 16.91 23.76 -0.89
C ILE A 62 16.95 22.82 0.33
N PRO A 63 16.37 21.60 0.28
CA PRO A 63 16.47 20.68 1.41
C PRO A 63 17.89 20.13 1.54
N SER A 64 18.49 20.26 2.72
CA SER A 64 19.79 19.66 3.03
C SER A 64 19.71 18.14 3.13
N GLU A 65 18.57 17.63 3.57
CA GLU A 65 18.26 16.21 3.78
C GLU A 65 16.84 15.95 3.24
N PRO A 66 16.69 15.83 1.91
CA PRO A 66 15.39 15.67 1.25
C PRO A 66 14.63 14.45 1.78
N VAL A 67 13.29 14.56 1.89
CA VAL A 67 12.45 13.44 2.33
C VAL A 67 12.43 12.34 1.27
N MET A 68 12.43 12.71 0.00
CA MET A 68 12.47 11.78 -1.13
C MET A 68 13.60 12.16 -2.09
N PRO A 69 14.84 11.72 -1.81
CA PRO A 69 15.99 12.05 -2.63
C PRO A 69 15.78 11.57 -4.08
N ILE A 70 15.66 12.51 -5.02
CA ILE A 70 15.36 12.20 -6.43
C ILE A 70 16.41 11.28 -7.07
N ARG A 71 17.64 11.30 -6.56
CA ARG A 71 18.73 10.41 -6.98
C ARG A 71 18.42 8.91 -6.82
N LEU A 72 17.41 8.53 -6.03
CA LEU A 72 17.00 7.13 -5.82
C LEU A 72 15.99 6.63 -6.87
N PHE A 73 15.37 7.54 -7.63
CA PHE A 73 14.37 7.22 -8.67
C PHE A 73 14.89 6.74 -10.04
N PRO A 74 16.09 7.11 -10.54
CA PRO A 74 16.51 6.76 -11.90
C PRO A 74 16.89 5.28 -12.07
N ASN A 75 17.14 4.52 -10.99
CA ASN A 75 17.42 3.10 -11.12
C ASN A 75 16.16 2.33 -11.55
N ARG A 76 16.27 1.57 -12.65
CA ARG A 76 15.22 0.68 -13.16
C ARG A 76 14.68 -0.25 -12.07
N THR A 77 15.55 -0.77 -11.21
CA THR A 77 15.17 -1.67 -10.11
C THR A 77 14.33 -0.92 -9.08
N SER A 78 14.74 0.28 -8.65
CA SER A 78 13.95 1.15 -7.77
C SER A 78 12.58 1.46 -8.36
N GLY A 79 12.50 1.85 -9.64
CA GLY A 79 11.24 2.13 -10.32
C GLY A 79 10.28 0.93 -10.34
N ILE A 80 10.80 -0.27 -10.62
CA ILE A 80 10.00 -1.52 -10.54
C ILE A 80 9.53 -1.77 -9.11
N ILE A 81 10.38 -1.54 -8.11
CA ILE A 81 10.02 -1.76 -6.70
C ILE A 81 8.97 -0.74 -6.26
N TYR A 82 9.06 0.53 -6.65
CA TYR A 82 8.03 1.52 -6.37
C TYR A 82 6.69 1.14 -7.00
N ALA A 83 6.68 0.70 -8.27
CA ALA A 83 5.47 0.20 -8.92
C ALA A 83 4.89 -1.02 -8.19
N ASN A 84 5.75 -1.97 -7.79
CA ASN A 84 5.33 -3.13 -7.02
C ASN A 84 4.77 -2.73 -5.64
N THR A 85 5.40 -1.79 -4.94
CA THR A 85 4.90 -1.30 -3.65
C THR A 85 3.54 -0.64 -3.81
N PHE A 86 3.37 0.20 -4.85
CA PHE A 86 2.08 0.82 -5.16
C PHE A 86 1.00 -0.23 -5.45
N LEU A 87 1.28 -1.17 -6.35
CA LEU A 87 0.34 -2.24 -6.72
C LEU A 87 0.01 -3.13 -5.53
N ASN A 88 1.00 -3.53 -4.74
CA ASN A 88 0.77 -4.34 -3.54
C ASN A 88 -0.16 -3.61 -2.56
N ASN A 89 0.11 -2.35 -2.25
CA ASN A 89 -0.75 -1.58 -1.35
C ASN A 89 -2.16 -1.42 -1.92
N LEU A 90 -2.31 -1.09 -3.21
CA LEU A 90 -3.61 -1.00 -3.87
C LEU A 90 -4.44 -2.28 -3.67
N LEU A 91 -3.83 -3.45 -3.91
CA LEU A 91 -4.50 -4.76 -3.79
C LEU A 91 -4.80 -5.13 -2.32
N VAL A 92 -3.90 -4.82 -1.39
CA VAL A 92 -4.10 -5.06 0.04
C VAL A 92 -5.23 -4.18 0.60
N PHE A 93 -5.27 -2.91 0.23
CA PHE A 93 -6.37 -2.02 0.61
C PHE A 93 -7.70 -2.47 0.01
N TRP A 94 -7.71 -3.03 -1.20
CA TRP A 94 -8.90 -3.68 -1.76
C TRP A 94 -9.44 -4.79 -0.86
N ILE A 95 -8.58 -5.67 -0.34
CA ILE A 95 -8.97 -6.72 0.59
C ILE A 95 -9.54 -6.10 1.87
N TYR A 96 -8.85 -5.13 2.47
CA TYR A 96 -9.29 -4.49 3.71
C TYR A 96 -10.58 -3.68 3.57
N PHE A 97 -10.92 -3.22 2.36
CA PHE A 97 -12.17 -2.52 2.11
C PHE A 97 -13.32 -3.50 1.84
N PHE A 98 -13.13 -4.42 0.89
CA PHE A 98 -14.21 -5.29 0.41
C PHE A 98 -14.54 -6.46 1.33
N PHE A 99 -13.60 -7.00 2.11
CA PHE A 99 -13.92 -8.09 3.04
C PHE A 99 -14.86 -7.67 4.17
N PRO A 100 -14.58 -6.57 4.91
CA PRO A 100 -15.52 -6.08 5.90
C PRO A 100 -16.87 -5.74 5.30
N LEU A 101 -16.87 -5.18 4.08
CA LEU A 101 -18.10 -4.90 3.36
C LEU A 101 -18.88 -6.19 3.04
N TYR A 102 -18.22 -7.25 2.57
CA TYR A 102 -18.82 -8.56 2.34
C TYR A 102 -19.42 -9.13 3.63
N PHE A 103 -18.67 -9.10 4.74
CA PHE A 103 -19.17 -9.62 6.01
C PHE A 103 -20.35 -8.81 6.55
N GLN A 104 -20.30 -7.48 6.47
CA GLN A 104 -21.36 -6.63 7.01
C GLN A 104 -22.60 -6.58 6.12
N ALA A 105 -22.42 -6.50 4.80
CA ALA A 105 -23.52 -6.31 3.85
C ALA A 105 -24.11 -7.63 3.33
N ALA A 106 -23.30 -8.65 3.04
CA ALA A 106 -23.80 -9.94 2.55
C ALA A 106 -24.05 -10.93 3.70
N ARG A 107 -23.16 -10.99 4.69
CA ARG A 107 -23.30 -11.94 5.82
C ARG A 107 -24.04 -11.36 7.03
N ILE A 108 -24.42 -10.08 6.98
CA ILE A 108 -25.13 -9.37 8.05
C ILE A 108 -24.39 -9.48 9.41
N SER A 109 -23.06 -9.59 9.36
CA SER A 109 -22.22 -9.57 10.55
C SER A 109 -22.22 -8.17 11.17
N THR A 110 -22.21 -8.10 12.49
CA THR A 110 -21.92 -6.83 13.18
C THR A 110 -20.48 -6.36 12.87
N PRO A 111 -20.18 -5.06 12.99
CA PRO A 111 -18.82 -4.55 12.79
C PRO A 111 -17.77 -5.26 13.67
N SER A 112 -18.11 -5.56 14.93
CA SER A 112 -17.23 -6.31 15.84
C SER A 112 -16.94 -7.72 15.34
N ARG A 113 -17.97 -8.43 14.85
CA ARG A 113 -17.81 -9.78 14.30
C ARG A 113 -17.05 -9.77 12.98
N SER A 114 -17.29 -8.79 12.12
CA SER A 114 -16.53 -8.59 10.88
C SER A 114 -15.03 -8.40 11.15
N GLY A 115 -14.67 -7.69 12.22
CA GLY A 115 -13.28 -7.57 12.65
C GLY A 115 -12.66 -8.93 13.02
N VAL A 116 -13.38 -9.76 13.77
CA VAL A 116 -12.95 -11.13 14.09
C VAL A 116 -12.82 -11.98 12.82
N GLN A 117 -13.72 -11.83 11.86
CA GLN A 117 -13.68 -12.57 10.58
C GLN A 117 -12.50 -12.18 9.67
N MET A 118 -11.82 -11.05 9.95
CA MET A 118 -10.59 -10.65 9.27
C MET A 118 -9.31 -11.25 9.89
N LEU A 119 -9.39 -11.89 11.06
CA LEU A 119 -8.24 -12.53 11.71
C LEU A 119 -7.47 -13.50 10.79
N PRO A 120 -8.13 -14.33 9.94
CA PRO A 120 -7.41 -15.18 9.01
C PRO A 120 -6.43 -14.43 8.09
N VAL A 121 -6.79 -13.25 7.58
CA VAL A 121 -5.87 -12.44 6.75
C VAL A 121 -4.61 -12.08 7.53
N ALA A 122 -4.76 -11.59 8.76
CA ALA A 122 -3.63 -11.20 9.59
C ALA A 122 -2.76 -12.42 9.97
N LEU A 123 -3.41 -13.51 10.43
CA LEU A 123 -2.73 -14.71 10.89
C LEU A 123 -1.96 -15.45 9.79
N ILE A 124 -2.41 -15.37 8.53
CA ILE A 124 -1.75 -16.02 7.39
C ILE A 124 -0.71 -15.10 6.72
N ALA A 125 -0.89 -13.78 6.78
CA ALA A 125 0.13 -12.86 6.30
C ALA A 125 1.45 -13.00 7.08
N ILE A 126 1.40 -13.25 8.39
CA ILE A 126 2.58 -13.44 9.26
C ILE A 126 3.50 -14.57 8.78
N PRO A 127 3.04 -15.84 8.64
CA PRO A 127 3.89 -16.93 8.18
C PRO A 127 4.37 -16.71 6.74
N GLY A 128 3.55 -16.11 5.88
CA GLY A 128 3.98 -15.71 4.53
C GLY A 128 5.17 -14.75 4.57
N ALA A 129 5.09 -13.71 5.41
CA ALA A 129 6.12 -12.70 5.58
C ALA A 129 7.38 -13.23 6.27
N ALA A 130 7.23 -14.17 7.21
CA ALA A 130 8.37 -14.84 7.85
C ALA A 130 9.08 -15.78 6.86
N LEU A 131 8.32 -16.56 6.09
CA LEU A 131 8.86 -17.47 5.09
C LEU A 131 9.61 -16.70 3.99
N SER A 132 9.04 -15.61 3.47
CA SER A 132 9.70 -14.81 2.45
C SER A 132 10.99 -14.16 2.98
N ALA A 133 11.00 -13.68 4.23
CA ALA A 133 12.19 -13.13 4.85
C ALA A 133 13.31 -14.18 5.02
N VAL A 134 12.97 -15.41 5.43
CA VAL A 134 13.94 -16.52 5.53
C VAL A 134 14.47 -16.95 4.17
N ILE A 135 13.60 -17.05 3.15
CA ILE A 135 14.04 -17.39 1.79
C ILE A 135 14.95 -16.28 1.24
N LEU A 136 14.58 -15.02 1.44
CA LEU A 136 15.37 -13.88 1.00
C LEU A 136 16.74 -13.85 1.69
N SER A 137 16.80 -14.05 3.00
CA SER A 137 18.08 -14.03 3.74
C SER A 137 19.00 -15.18 3.35
N ARG A 138 18.45 -16.35 3.01
CA ARG A 138 19.25 -17.51 2.58
C ARG A 138 19.73 -17.42 1.14
N TRP A 139 18.89 -16.92 0.22
CA TRP A 139 19.17 -17.01 -1.22
C TRP A 139 19.48 -15.67 -1.88
N GLY A 140 19.16 -14.54 -1.24
CA GLY A 140 19.40 -13.18 -1.76
C GLY A 140 18.58 -12.80 -3.00
N LYS A 141 17.67 -13.66 -3.48
CA LYS A 141 16.92 -13.47 -4.73
C LYS A 141 15.49 -12.99 -4.47
N PHE A 142 15.26 -11.68 -4.54
CA PHE A 142 13.93 -11.08 -4.33
C PHE A 142 12.97 -11.22 -5.53
N LYS A 143 13.49 -11.30 -6.77
CA LYS A 143 12.64 -11.30 -7.99
C LYS A 143 11.60 -12.42 -8.00
N LEU A 144 12.00 -13.65 -7.65
CA LEU A 144 11.09 -14.79 -7.62
C LEU A 144 10.05 -14.68 -6.50
N LEU A 145 10.42 -14.08 -5.36
CA LEU A 145 9.51 -13.81 -4.24
C LEU A 145 8.46 -12.76 -4.61
N HIS A 146 8.86 -11.71 -5.35
CA HIS A 146 7.90 -10.71 -5.82
C HIS A 146 6.92 -11.33 -6.83
N ILE A 147 7.42 -12.10 -7.81
CA ILE A 147 6.55 -12.76 -8.80
C ILE A 147 5.58 -13.72 -8.11
N SER A 148 6.06 -14.57 -7.20
CA SER A 148 5.17 -15.50 -6.49
C SER A 148 4.16 -14.77 -5.61
N GLY A 149 4.57 -13.71 -4.91
CA GLY A 149 3.67 -12.86 -4.13
C GLY A 149 2.55 -12.25 -4.99
N PHE A 150 2.89 -11.71 -6.16
CA PHE A 150 1.89 -11.16 -7.09
C PHE A 150 0.99 -12.23 -7.73
N VAL A 151 1.52 -13.41 -8.03
CA VAL A 151 0.71 -14.55 -8.49
C VAL A 151 -0.29 -14.96 -7.42
N PHE A 152 0.15 -15.13 -6.16
CA PHE A 152 -0.73 -15.49 -5.06
C PHE A 152 -1.80 -14.42 -4.81
N ILE A 153 -1.45 -13.14 -4.74
CA ILE A 153 -2.46 -12.10 -4.47
C ILE A 153 -3.45 -11.95 -5.64
N SER A 154 -3.00 -12.07 -6.89
CA SER A 154 -3.87 -11.96 -8.07
C SER A 154 -4.82 -13.16 -8.18
N LEU A 155 -4.30 -14.37 -8.01
CA LEU A 155 -5.12 -15.58 -7.97
C LEU A 155 -6.09 -15.54 -6.78
N GLY A 156 -5.60 -15.14 -5.61
CA GLY A 156 -6.41 -15.00 -4.41
C GLY A 156 -7.58 -14.07 -4.62
N LEU A 157 -7.33 -12.85 -5.10
CA LEU A 157 -8.37 -11.87 -5.43
C LEU A 157 -9.35 -12.40 -6.50
N GLY A 158 -8.86 -13.08 -7.53
CA GLY A 158 -9.71 -13.72 -8.53
C GLY A 158 -10.62 -14.80 -7.94
N MET A 159 -10.10 -15.61 -7.01
CA MET A 159 -10.88 -16.64 -6.31
C MET A 159 -11.90 -16.06 -5.33
N LEU A 160 -11.66 -14.87 -4.78
CA LEU A 160 -12.66 -14.18 -3.94
C LEU A 160 -13.93 -13.83 -4.72
N ALA A 161 -13.87 -13.70 -6.05
CA ALA A 161 -15.05 -13.51 -6.88
C ALA A 161 -16.02 -14.72 -6.86
N LEU A 162 -15.57 -15.87 -6.33
CA LEU A 162 -16.41 -17.05 -6.13
C LEU A 162 -17.25 -16.98 -4.84
N LEU A 163 -16.96 -16.03 -3.94
CA LEU A 163 -17.72 -15.85 -2.71
C LEU A 163 -19.13 -15.34 -3.02
N LYS A 164 -20.10 -16.12 -2.54
CA LYS A 164 -21.53 -15.81 -2.54
C LYS A 164 -22.03 -15.57 -1.12
N GLU A 165 -23.16 -14.89 -0.99
CA GLU A 165 -23.83 -14.60 0.29
C GLU A 165 -24.02 -15.86 1.17
N ASP A 166 -24.38 -16.98 0.54
CA ASP A 166 -24.66 -18.27 1.17
C ASP A 166 -23.42 -19.16 1.33
N SER A 167 -22.22 -18.66 1.00
CA SER A 167 -20.99 -19.45 1.10
C SER A 167 -20.76 -19.96 2.54
N PRO A 168 -20.35 -21.23 2.71
CA PRO A 168 -20.07 -21.77 4.03
C PRO A 168 -18.87 -21.05 4.67
N ASP A 169 -18.80 -21.07 6.00
CA ASP A 169 -17.77 -20.29 6.69
C ASP A 169 -16.34 -20.71 6.31
N VAL A 170 -16.15 -22.01 6.08
CA VAL A 170 -14.89 -22.59 5.64
C VAL A 170 -14.42 -21.98 4.31
N ALA A 171 -15.34 -21.65 3.39
CA ALA A 171 -14.98 -21.10 2.09
C ALA A 171 -14.30 -19.73 2.23
N TRP A 172 -14.92 -18.78 2.95
CA TRP A 172 -14.32 -17.45 3.10
C TRP A 172 -13.07 -17.47 3.99
N ILE A 173 -12.94 -18.42 4.92
CA ILE A 173 -11.71 -18.61 5.70
C ILE A 173 -10.56 -19.06 4.79
N LEU A 174 -10.74 -20.14 4.02
CA LEU A 174 -9.68 -20.69 3.19
C LEU A 174 -9.31 -19.79 2.01
N LEU A 175 -10.30 -19.12 1.40
CA LEU A 175 -10.06 -18.20 0.30
C LEU A 175 -9.25 -16.97 0.71
N GLN A 176 -9.26 -16.58 1.99
CA GLN A 176 -8.39 -15.51 2.51
C GLN A 176 -6.92 -15.90 2.55
N PHE A 177 -6.59 -17.19 2.63
CA PHE A 177 -5.21 -17.62 2.88
C PHE A 177 -4.29 -17.29 1.72
N ILE A 178 -4.77 -17.50 0.49
CA ILE A 178 -4.01 -17.30 -0.74
C ILE A 178 -3.59 -15.82 -0.91
N PRO A 179 -4.52 -14.84 -0.90
CA PRO A 179 -4.14 -13.44 -1.02
C PRO A 179 -3.35 -12.92 0.20
N ALA A 180 -3.65 -13.40 1.41
CA ALA A 180 -2.89 -13.04 2.62
C ALA A 180 -1.43 -13.53 2.55
N MET A 181 -1.20 -14.75 2.09
CA MET A 181 0.14 -15.30 1.91
C MET A 181 0.91 -14.53 0.83
N GLY A 182 0.26 -14.20 -0.29
CA GLY A 182 0.85 -13.35 -1.33
C GLY A 182 1.24 -11.97 -0.84
N SER A 183 0.36 -11.32 -0.05
CA SER A 183 0.67 -10.06 0.62
C SER A 183 1.85 -10.19 1.59
N GLY A 184 1.87 -11.25 2.39
CA GLY A 184 2.97 -11.52 3.33
C GLY A 184 4.32 -11.62 2.61
N PHE A 185 4.36 -12.29 1.46
CA PHE A 185 5.59 -12.42 0.67
C PHE A 185 6.17 -11.06 0.27
N LEU A 186 5.29 -10.13 -0.13
CA LEU A 186 5.67 -8.80 -0.62
C LEU A 186 6.05 -7.85 0.53
N LEU A 187 5.36 -7.93 1.67
CA LEU A 187 5.52 -7.01 2.80
C LEU A 187 6.98 -6.85 3.27
N ASN A 188 7.68 -7.97 3.47
CA ASN A 188 9.04 -7.97 4.02
C ASN A 188 10.15 -8.02 2.95
N THR A 189 9.82 -8.08 1.66
CA THR A 189 10.83 -8.28 0.60
C THR A 189 11.05 -7.04 -0.26
N LEU A 190 10.06 -6.15 -0.39
CA LEU A 190 10.16 -4.95 -1.22
C LEU A 190 11.19 -3.94 -0.70
N LEU A 191 11.21 -3.66 0.60
CA LEU A 191 12.17 -2.71 1.18
C LEU A 191 13.62 -3.21 1.09
N PRO A 192 13.96 -4.44 1.50
CA PRO A 192 15.32 -4.95 1.32
C PRO A 192 15.74 -5.02 -0.16
N ALA A 193 14.82 -5.32 -1.08
CA ALA A 193 15.11 -5.29 -2.50
C ALA A 193 15.45 -3.87 -2.99
N PHE A 194 14.80 -2.85 -2.43
CA PHE A 194 15.10 -1.46 -2.75
C PHE A 194 16.49 -1.08 -2.23
N GLN A 195 16.77 -1.40 -0.97
CA GLN A 195 18.06 -1.16 -0.33
C GLN A 195 19.21 -1.86 -1.06
N ALA A 196 19.00 -3.09 -1.53
CA ALA A 196 19.99 -3.83 -2.32
C ALA A 196 20.26 -3.24 -3.71
N SER A 197 19.46 -2.27 -4.15
CA SER A 197 19.59 -1.63 -5.47
C SER A 197 20.19 -0.23 -5.44
N VAL A 198 20.46 0.32 -4.25
CA VAL A 198 21.03 1.64 -4.05
C VAL A 198 22.40 1.52 -3.36
N ASP A 199 23.22 2.57 -3.43
CA ASP A 199 24.56 2.55 -2.83
C ASP A 199 24.48 2.55 -1.30
N GLU A 200 25.46 1.96 -0.60
CA GLU A 200 25.46 1.88 0.88
C GLU A 200 25.45 3.26 1.59
N ALA A 201 25.79 4.32 0.86
CA ALA A 201 25.78 5.69 1.38
C ALA A 201 24.38 6.34 1.40
N ASP A 202 23.38 5.69 0.78
CA ASP A 202 21.99 6.15 0.64
C ASP A 202 21.02 5.39 1.57
#